data_AF-A0A7X5QRB2-F1
#
_entry.id   AF-A0A7X5QRB2-F1
#
_cell.length_a   1.000
_cell.length_b   1.000
_cell.length_c   1.000
_cell.angle_alpha   90.00
_cell.angle_beta   90.00
_cell.angle_gamma   90.00
#
_symmetry.space_group_name_H-M   'P 1'
#
loop_
_entity.id
_entity.type
_entity.pdbx_description
1 polymer ?
#
loop_
_entity_poly.entity_id
_entity_poly.type
_entity_poly.pdbx_seq_one_letter_code
_entity_poly.pdbx_strand_id
1 'polypeptide(L)'
;MQYRVGFAPVYAIAAAALALGSTACSSSGNGDGGSTSSGDMPSVHLEQTIVMLSGGRPQEEATYRQMLADCQAAGTPTTPVPAGDVAKIGRKKLVETIEAERASRRIDAWKVDATAPCQFRLVHSGEQEIQTADGKSYRIDLATNQGDVQDLGAPQPREAVDDGDLDAAARATGWKRGGESQVQGQRCESWTAPTGDRYCVWTGGTKWGFSRAGINALDGDGITSDGAIVLQATPPSTGFGWAVQTDSFTVGKAADESTFAVPSGARIAASD
;
A
#
# COMPACT_ATOMS: atom_id res chain seq x y z
N MET A 1 -31.25 22.49 29.54
CA MET A 1 -31.02 23.94 29.62
C MET A 1 -30.91 24.48 28.21
N GLN A 2 -31.96 25.15 27.76
CA GLN A 2 -32.03 25.83 26.46
C GLN A 2 -31.50 27.25 26.65
N TYR A 3 -30.66 27.73 25.73
CA TYR A 3 -30.48 29.17 25.52
C TYR A 3 -30.65 29.47 24.03
N ARG A 4 -31.78 30.10 23.71
CA ARG A 4 -32.02 30.85 22.48
C ARG A 4 -31.74 32.32 22.76
N VAL A 5 -30.98 32.96 21.89
CA VAL A 5 -31.00 34.42 21.62
C VAL A 5 -30.60 34.53 20.14
N GLY A 6 -31.27 35.16 19.19
CA GLY A 6 -32.39 36.11 19.22
C GLY A 6 -31.95 37.44 18.61
N PHE A 7 -32.38 37.71 17.35
CA PHE A 7 -32.42 39.02 16.64
C PHE A 7 -31.09 39.69 16.25
N ALA A 8 -30.93 40.48 15.18
CA ALA A 8 -31.57 40.75 13.89
C ALA A 8 -30.66 41.79 13.16
N PRO A 9 -30.88 42.11 11.86
CA PRO A 9 -29.92 42.73 10.93
C PRO A 9 -29.86 44.26 11.07
N VAL A 10 -29.04 44.95 10.25
CA VAL A 10 -29.32 46.28 9.60
C VAL A 10 -28.07 46.89 8.91
N TYR A 11 -28.20 47.09 7.58
CA TYR A 11 -27.66 48.14 6.68
C TYR A 11 -26.13 48.31 6.46
N ALA A 12 -25.60 48.86 5.36
CA ALA A 12 -25.96 49.07 3.95
C ALA A 12 -24.79 49.86 3.29
N ILE A 13 -24.60 49.68 1.97
CA ILE A 13 -24.04 50.63 0.98
C ILE A 13 -22.53 51.00 1.04
N ALA A 14 -21.81 50.68 -0.04
CA ALA A 14 -21.26 51.70 -0.96
C ALA A 14 -20.55 51.05 -2.17
N ALA A 15 -21.07 51.36 -3.36
CA ALA A 15 -20.41 51.12 -4.63
C ALA A 15 -19.35 52.20 -4.89
N ALA A 16 -18.21 51.81 -5.47
CA ALA A 16 -17.33 52.72 -6.18
C ALA A 16 -16.78 52.01 -7.42
N ALA A 17 -17.34 52.37 -8.57
CA ALA A 17 -16.79 52.04 -9.88
C ALA A 17 -15.74 53.10 -10.25
N LEU A 18 -14.58 52.65 -10.71
CA LEU A 18 -13.65 53.45 -11.51
C LEU A 18 -13.24 52.60 -12.71
N ALA A 19 -13.40 53.18 -13.89
CA ALA A 19 -13.13 52.58 -15.19
C ALA A 19 -11.94 53.27 -15.89
N LEU A 20 -11.42 52.57 -16.92
CA LEU A 20 -10.54 53.01 -18.01
C LEU A 20 -9.03 53.05 -17.65
N GLY A 21 -8.09 52.52 -18.45
CA GLY A 21 -8.14 51.83 -19.74
C GLY A 21 -6.72 51.64 -20.29
N SER A 22 -6.49 50.48 -20.92
CA SER A 22 -5.54 50.09 -21.99
C SER A 22 -4.04 50.43 -21.91
N THR A 23 -3.22 49.37 -21.81
CA THR A 23 -2.13 49.11 -22.77
C THR A 23 -1.87 47.61 -22.91
N ALA A 24 -1.95 47.12 -24.14
CA ALA A 24 -1.63 45.76 -24.54
C ALA A 24 -0.11 45.60 -24.68
N CYS A 25 0.44 44.55 -24.07
CA CYS A 25 1.64 43.87 -24.55
C CYS A 25 1.33 42.37 -24.54
N SER A 26 1.26 41.81 -25.74
CA SER A 26 1.13 40.39 -25.99
C SER A 26 2.38 39.65 -25.51
N SER A 27 2.21 38.71 -24.60
CA SER A 27 3.04 37.51 -24.55
C SER A 27 2.10 36.32 -24.44
N SER A 28 1.77 35.78 -25.60
CA SER A 28 1.03 34.53 -25.77
C SER A 28 1.89 33.38 -25.23
N GLY A 29 1.79 33.13 -23.93
CA GLY A 29 2.15 31.87 -23.31
C GLY A 29 0.85 31.18 -22.91
N ASN A 30 0.26 30.43 -23.84
CA ASN A 30 -0.74 29.40 -23.50
C ASN A 30 0.00 28.33 -22.68
N GLY A 31 0.19 28.60 -21.40
CA GLY A 31 0.39 27.56 -20.40
C GLY A 31 -1.00 27.02 -20.13
N ASP A 32 -1.43 26.05 -20.93
CA ASP A 32 -2.53 25.17 -20.53
C ASP A 32 -2.11 24.56 -19.19
N GLY A 33 -2.64 25.13 -18.11
CA GLY A 33 -2.74 24.48 -16.83
C GLY A 33 -3.71 23.32 -17.00
N GLY A 34 -3.25 22.27 -17.68
CA GLY A 34 -3.92 21.00 -17.75
C GLY A 34 -4.02 20.51 -16.33
N SER A 35 -5.20 20.67 -15.73
CA SER A 35 -5.66 19.80 -14.66
C SER A 35 -5.56 18.39 -15.25
N THR A 36 -4.47 17.69 -14.98
CA THR A 36 -4.34 16.28 -15.30
C THR A 36 -5.45 15.57 -14.55
N SER A 37 -6.44 15.09 -15.29
CA SER A 37 -7.56 14.37 -14.72
C SER A 37 -7.05 13.03 -14.19
N SER A 38 -7.63 12.53 -13.09
CA SER A 38 -7.28 11.21 -12.55
C SER A 38 -7.43 10.07 -13.58
N GLY A 39 -8.27 10.27 -14.60
CA GLY A 39 -8.49 9.34 -15.71
C GLY A 39 -7.25 9.04 -16.54
N ASP A 40 -6.19 9.86 -16.43
CA ASP A 40 -4.94 9.69 -17.17
C ASP A 40 -3.88 8.88 -16.38
N MET A 41 -4.27 8.24 -15.26
CA MET A 41 -3.37 7.39 -14.49
C MET A 41 -2.98 6.15 -15.30
N PRO A 42 -1.67 5.91 -15.55
CA PRO A 42 -1.21 4.70 -16.18
C PRO A 42 -1.44 3.53 -15.23
N SER A 43 -1.72 2.36 -15.81
CA SER A 43 -1.74 1.13 -15.03
C SER A 43 -0.41 0.92 -14.31
N VAL A 44 -0.49 0.64 -13.01
CA VAL A 44 0.64 0.28 -12.15
C VAL A 44 0.45 -1.16 -11.74
N HIS A 45 1.50 -1.97 -11.90
CA HIS A 45 1.51 -3.35 -11.45
C HIS A 45 2.72 -3.60 -10.57
N LEU A 46 2.49 -4.23 -9.43
CA LEU A 46 3.46 -4.46 -8.36
C LEU A 46 3.38 -5.92 -7.90
N GLU A 47 4.54 -6.58 -7.84
CA GLU A 47 4.69 -7.86 -7.15
C GLU A 47 5.75 -7.75 -6.06
N GLN A 48 5.44 -8.21 -4.85
CA GLN A 48 6.37 -8.15 -3.72
C GLN A 48 6.43 -9.43 -2.91
N THR A 49 7.60 -9.66 -2.32
CA THR A 49 7.79 -10.56 -1.18
C THR A 49 7.93 -9.75 0.09
N ILE A 50 7.13 -10.08 1.10
CA ILE A 50 7.15 -9.43 2.41
C ILE A 50 7.47 -10.47 3.47
N VAL A 51 8.38 -10.17 4.39
CA VAL A 51 8.78 -11.08 5.47
C VAL A 51 9.17 -10.31 6.72
N MET A 52 8.73 -10.80 7.89
CA MET A 52 9.20 -10.24 9.16
C MET A 52 10.61 -10.76 9.45
N LEU A 53 11.55 -9.84 9.65
CA LEU A 53 12.91 -10.19 10.07
C LEU A 53 13.11 -9.86 11.55
N SER A 54 13.89 -10.72 12.21
CA SER A 54 14.43 -10.48 13.56
C SER A 54 15.92 -10.83 13.54
N GLY A 55 16.77 -9.83 13.77
CA GLY A 55 18.22 -9.99 13.68
C GLY A 55 18.67 -10.48 12.29
N GLY A 56 18.06 -9.92 11.24
CA GLY A 56 18.39 -10.23 9.85
C GLY A 56 17.92 -11.62 9.36
N ARG A 57 17.16 -12.36 10.16
CA ARG A 57 16.64 -13.68 9.80
C ARG A 57 15.11 -13.68 9.74
N PRO A 58 14.48 -14.42 8.81
CA PRO A 58 13.03 -14.60 8.79
C PRO A 58 12.55 -15.18 10.13
N GLN A 59 11.74 -14.41 10.85
CA GLN A 59 11.42 -14.70 12.24
C GLN A 59 10.66 -16.02 12.38
N GLU A 60 9.54 -16.19 11.67
CA GLU A 60 8.71 -17.40 11.80
C GLU A 60 9.45 -18.65 11.32
N GLU A 61 10.26 -18.55 10.26
CA GLU A 61 11.08 -19.65 9.77
C GLU A 61 12.11 -20.07 10.82
N ALA A 62 12.78 -19.11 11.47
CA ALA A 62 13.74 -19.39 12.53
C ALA A 62 13.06 -20.04 13.74
N THR A 63 11.88 -19.55 14.13
CA THR A 63 11.07 -20.15 15.21
C THR A 63 10.68 -21.58 14.89
N TYR A 64 10.18 -21.84 13.68
CA TYR A 64 9.87 -23.20 13.23
C TYR A 64 11.08 -24.14 13.33
N ARG A 65 12.25 -23.69 12.84
CA ARG A 65 13.48 -24.50 12.88
C ARG A 65 13.90 -24.85 14.30
N GLN A 66 13.72 -23.92 15.25
CA GLN A 66 13.97 -24.19 16.66
C GLN A 66 13.00 -25.25 17.21
N MET A 67 11.69 -25.08 16.98
CA MET A 67 10.68 -26.05 17.42
C MET A 67 10.92 -27.45 16.86
N LEU A 68 11.30 -27.54 15.57
CA LEU A 68 11.66 -28.80 14.93
C LEU A 68 12.87 -29.46 15.62
N ALA A 69 13.93 -28.69 15.89
CA ALA A 69 15.12 -29.19 16.56
C ALA A 69 14.81 -29.70 17.99
N ASP A 70 13.96 -28.98 18.73
CA ASP A 70 13.56 -29.37 20.08
C ASP A 70 12.77 -30.69 20.09
N CYS A 71 11.83 -30.87 19.15
CA CYS A 71 11.08 -32.11 18.97
C CYS A 71 11.98 -33.31 18.64
N GLN A 72 12.97 -33.10 17.78
CA GLN A 72 13.95 -34.11 17.39
C GLN A 72 14.87 -34.48 18.57
N ALA A 73 15.35 -33.49 19.33
CA ALA A 73 16.16 -33.72 20.52
C ALA A 73 15.41 -34.48 21.62
N ALA A 74 14.11 -34.25 21.73
CA ALA A 74 13.24 -34.98 22.66
C ALA A 74 12.88 -36.40 22.21
N GLY A 75 13.30 -36.84 21.01
CA GLY A 75 12.93 -38.15 20.45
C GLY A 75 11.43 -38.31 20.18
N THR A 76 10.69 -37.20 20.08
CA THR A 76 9.25 -37.22 19.85
C THR A 76 8.97 -37.53 18.37
N PRO A 77 8.01 -38.40 18.03
CA PRO A 77 7.57 -38.59 16.66
C PRO A 77 7.19 -37.25 16.02
N THR A 78 7.93 -36.86 14.98
CA THR A 78 7.86 -35.51 14.41
C THR A 78 7.47 -35.56 12.94
N THR A 79 6.47 -34.76 12.57
CA THR A 79 6.12 -34.50 11.16
C THR A 79 6.58 -33.10 10.79
N PRO A 80 7.66 -32.94 10.01
CA PRO A 80 8.16 -31.62 9.62
C PRO A 80 7.35 -31.02 8.45
N VAL A 81 7.43 -29.70 8.30
CA VAL A 81 7.08 -29.05 7.03
C VAL A 81 8.01 -29.59 5.93
N PRO A 82 7.50 -29.93 4.72
CA PRO A 82 8.34 -30.38 3.61
C PRO A 82 9.51 -29.43 3.35
N ALA A 83 10.71 -29.99 3.11
CA ALA A 83 11.94 -29.20 3.00
C ALA A 83 11.86 -28.09 1.93
N GLY A 84 11.19 -28.36 0.81
CA GLY A 84 10.99 -27.39 -0.28
C GLY A 84 10.07 -26.22 0.07
N ASP A 85 9.29 -26.34 1.15
CA ASP A 85 8.30 -25.35 1.57
C ASP A 85 8.76 -24.49 2.75
N VAL A 86 9.85 -24.88 3.43
CA VAL A 86 10.36 -24.16 4.61
C VAL A 86 10.69 -22.70 4.28
N ALA A 87 11.22 -22.43 3.09
CA ALA A 87 11.56 -21.07 2.66
C ALA A 87 10.34 -20.18 2.41
N LYS A 88 9.10 -20.71 2.46
CA LYS A 88 7.87 -19.91 2.36
C LYS A 88 7.38 -19.42 3.72
N ILE A 89 7.78 -20.08 4.81
CA ILE A 89 7.29 -19.79 6.17
C ILE A 89 7.47 -18.31 6.51
N GLY A 90 6.40 -17.69 7.01
CA GLY A 90 6.36 -16.29 7.46
C GLY A 90 6.42 -15.26 6.34
N ARG A 91 6.28 -15.69 5.08
CA ARG A 91 6.30 -14.79 3.92
C ARG A 91 4.90 -14.49 3.43
N LYS A 92 4.74 -13.29 2.88
CA LYS A 92 3.60 -12.91 2.05
C LYS A 92 4.08 -12.64 0.62
N LYS A 93 3.23 -12.96 -0.34
CA LYS A 93 3.31 -12.51 -1.72
C LYS A 93 2.17 -11.54 -1.97
N LEU A 94 2.51 -10.31 -2.30
CA LEU A 94 1.57 -9.28 -2.72
C LEU A 94 1.62 -9.19 -4.24
N VAL A 95 0.47 -9.21 -4.88
CA VAL A 95 0.29 -8.82 -6.28
C VAL A 95 -0.76 -7.73 -6.31
N GLU A 96 -0.42 -6.57 -6.84
CA GLU A 96 -1.31 -5.42 -6.89
C GLU A 96 -1.32 -4.84 -8.30
N THR A 97 -2.50 -4.49 -8.79
CA THR A 97 -2.68 -3.75 -10.04
C THR A 97 -3.62 -2.58 -9.80
N ILE A 98 -3.19 -1.38 -10.17
CA ILE A 98 -3.90 -0.13 -9.91
C ILE A 98 -4.07 0.62 -11.22
N GLU A 99 -5.30 1.01 -11.52
CA GLU A 99 -5.67 1.92 -12.60
C GLU A 99 -6.46 3.11 -12.03
N ALA A 100 -6.81 4.07 -12.88
CA ALA A 100 -7.50 5.30 -12.48
C ALA A 100 -8.77 5.07 -11.65
N GLU A 101 -9.56 4.06 -12.01
CA GLU A 101 -10.90 3.81 -11.45
C GLU A 101 -11.07 2.38 -10.92
N ARG A 102 -10.00 1.58 -10.89
CA ARG A 102 -10.09 0.21 -10.39
C ARG A 102 -8.75 -0.26 -9.84
N ALA A 103 -8.83 -1.15 -8.87
CA ALA A 103 -7.65 -1.74 -8.26
C ALA A 103 -7.92 -3.22 -7.97
N SER A 104 -6.86 -4.00 -7.95
CA SER A 104 -6.90 -5.37 -7.47
C SER A 104 -5.68 -5.62 -6.63
N ARG A 105 -5.88 -6.25 -5.47
CA ARG A 105 -4.84 -6.60 -4.52
C ARG A 105 -5.04 -8.05 -4.12
N ARG A 106 -4.02 -8.88 -4.35
CA ARG A 106 -3.99 -10.27 -3.91
C ARG A 106 -2.83 -10.47 -2.95
N ILE A 107 -3.12 -11.09 -1.82
CA ILE A 107 -2.13 -11.42 -0.80
C ILE A 107 -2.19 -12.92 -0.54
N ASP A 108 -1.11 -13.62 -0.82
CA ASP A 108 -0.88 -15.01 -0.42
C ASP A 108 0.10 -15.04 0.77
N ALA A 109 -0.19 -15.78 1.82
CA ALA A 109 0.66 -15.90 3.01
C ALA A 109 0.84 -17.35 3.44
N TRP A 110 2.01 -17.68 3.99
CA TRP A 110 2.33 -19.03 4.46
C TRP A 110 2.75 -19.03 5.93
N LYS A 111 2.00 -19.74 6.77
CA LYS A 111 2.25 -19.87 8.20
C LYS A 111 2.41 -21.32 8.60
N VAL A 112 3.13 -21.58 9.68
CA VAL A 112 3.19 -22.93 10.26
C VAL A 112 1.99 -23.13 11.19
N ASP A 113 1.20 -24.16 10.90
CA ASP A 113 0.29 -24.76 11.88
C ASP A 113 1.10 -25.71 12.76
N ALA A 114 1.14 -25.38 14.05
CA ALA A 114 1.80 -26.14 15.10
C ALA A 114 0.82 -26.45 16.25
N THR A 115 -0.48 -26.55 15.95
CA THR A 115 -1.52 -26.78 16.96
C THR A 115 -1.37 -28.15 17.64
N ALA A 116 -0.89 -29.15 16.90
CA ALA A 116 -0.54 -30.46 17.43
C ALA A 116 0.98 -30.53 17.73
N PRO A 117 1.40 -31.00 18.93
CA PRO A 117 2.81 -31.07 19.30
C PRO A 117 3.65 -31.86 18.29
N CYS A 118 4.76 -31.28 17.82
CA CYS A 118 5.68 -31.87 16.86
C CYS A 118 5.03 -32.34 15.54
N GLN A 119 3.83 -31.86 15.22
CA GLN A 119 3.14 -32.08 13.95
C GLN A 119 3.02 -30.74 13.25
N PHE A 120 3.95 -30.46 12.34
CA PHE A 120 4.04 -29.17 11.64
C PHE A 120 3.47 -29.28 10.24
N ARG A 121 2.65 -28.31 9.86
CA ARG A 121 2.11 -28.18 8.50
C ARG A 121 2.23 -26.75 8.02
N LEU A 122 2.60 -26.56 6.77
CA LEU A 122 2.49 -25.25 6.14
C LEU A 122 1.03 -25.01 5.76
N VAL A 123 0.45 -23.94 6.27
CA VAL A 123 -0.88 -23.45 5.92
C VAL A 123 -0.70 -22.25 5.00
N HIS A 124 -1.36 -22.30 3.86
CA HIS A 124 -1.47 -21.20 2.92
C HIS A 124 -2.83 -20.53 3.09
N SER A 125 -2.83 -19.21 3.19
CA SER A 125 -4.04 -18.38 3.11
C SER A 125 -3.88 -17.41 1.96
N GLY A 126 -4.97 -17.17 1.22
CA GLY A 126 -5.00 -16.18 0.15
C GLY A 126 -6.23 -15.30 0.30
N GLU A 127 -6.06 -14.00 0.11
CA GLU A 127 -7.16 -13.03 0.03
C GLU A 127 -7.00 -12.22 -1.25
N GLN A 128 -8.12 -11.88 -1.89
CA GLN A 128 -8.17 -10.97 -3.02
C GLN A 128 -9.20 -9.87 -2.77
N GLU A 129 -8.75 -8.63 -2.84
CA GLU A 129 -9.58 -7.44 -2.88
C GLU A 129 -9.64 -6.89 -4.30
N ILE A 130 -10.84 -6.54 -4.77
CA ILE A 130 -11.06 -5.95 -6.09
C ILE A 130 -11.97 -4.74 -5.93
N GLN A 131 -11.47 -3.57 -6.34
CA GLN A 131 -12.26 -2.36 -6.48
C GLN A 131 -12.53 -2.11 -7.95
N THR A 132 -13.79 -1.93 -8.29
CA THR A 132 -14.28 -1.82 -9.67
C THR A 132 -14.69 -0.39 -10.00
N ALA A 133 -14.70 -0.05 -11.30
CA ALA A 133 -15.05 1.29 -11.78
C ALA A 133 -16.51 1.67 -11.49
N ASP A 134 -17.41 0.69 -11.35
CA ASP A 134 -18.81 0.91 -10.93
C ASP A 134 -18.96 1.07 -9.41
N GLY A 135 -17.87 1.12 -8.65
CA GLY A 135 -17.89 1.45 -7.22
C GLY A 135 -18.05 0.26 -6.28
N LYS A 136 -17.95 -0.97 -6.78
CA LYS A 136 -18.01 -2.16 -5.95
C LYS A 136 -16.64 -2.53 -5.44
N SER A 137 -16.56 -2.87 -4.15
CA SER A 137 -15.40 -3.52 -3.54
C SER A 137 -15.76 -4.95 -3.17
N TYR A 138 -14.99 -5.90 -3.70
CA TYR A 138 -15.09 -7.32 -3.39
C TYR A 138 -13.92 -7.72 -2.52
N ARG A 139 -14.17 -8.48 -1.47
CA ARG A 139 -13.13 -9.16 -0.69
C ARG A 139 -13.41 -10.66 -0.69
N ILE A 140 -12.46 -11.46 -1.16
CA ILE A 140 -12.62 -12.90 -1.38
C ILE A 140 -11.52 -13.67 -0.64
N ASP A 141 -11.91 -14.61 0.21
CA ASP A 141 -11.04 -15.66 0.73
C ASP A 141 -10.83 -16.72 -0.36
N LEU A 142 -9.58 -16.85 -0.81
CA LEU A 142 -9.20 -17.72 -1.92
C LEU A 142 -9.12 -19.20 -1.53
N ALA A 143 -9.07 -19.52 -0.23
CA ALA A 143 -9.06 -20.90 0.25
C ALA A 143 -10.47 -21.51 0.26
N THR A 144 -11.48 -20.69 0.57
CA THR A 144 -12.89 -21.10 0.70
C THR A 144 -13.76 -20.69 -0.49
N ASN A 145 -13.25 -19.80 -1.36
CA ASN A 145 -13.99 -19.13 -2.43
C ASN A 145 -15.27 -18.47 -1.90
N GLN A 146 -15.19 -17.88 -0.71
CA GLN A 146 -16.25 -17.08 -0.10
C GLN A 146 -15.80 -15.63 -0.06
N GLY A 147 -16.73 -14.71 -0.26
CA GLY A 147 -16.41 -13.29 -0.21
C GLY A 147 -17.62 -12.43 0.08
N ASP A 148 -17.34 -11.16 0.25
CA ASP A 148 -18.33 -10.11 0.46
C ASP A 148 -18.17 -9.00 -0.57
N VAL A 149 -19.27 -8.30 -0.87
CA VAL A 149 -19.29 -7.13 -1.74
C VAL A 149 -19.93 -5.94 -1.04
N GLN A 150 -19.24 -4.80 -1.14
CA GLN A 150 -19.69 -3.51 -0.66
C GLN A 150 -19.88 -2.56 -1.83
N ASP A 151 -20.93 -1.75 -1.78
CA ASP A 151 -21.10 -0.61 -2.67
C ASP A 151 -20.49 0.62 -1.99
N LEU A 152 -19.32 1.04 -2.47
CA LEU A 152 -18.60 2.21 -1.97
C LEU A 152 -18.95 3.48 -2.77
N GLY A 153 -19.79 3.35 -3.80
CA GLY A 153 -20.00 4.39 -4.81
C GLY A 153 -18.81 4.53 -5.76
N ALA A 154 -19.00 5.34 -6.81
CA ALA A 154 -17.98 5.53 -7.84
C ALA A 154 -16.63 5.95 -7.23
N PRO A 155 -15.51 5.32 -7.65
CA PRO A 155 -14.18 5.65 -7.16
C PRO A 155 -13.91 7.14 -7.34
N GLN A 156 -13.41 7.79 -6.29
CA GLN A 156 -13.03 9.18 -6.39
C GLN A 156 -11.72 9.30 -7.18
N PRO A 157 -11.60 10.31 -8.06
CA PRO A 157 -10.34 10.71 -8.66
C PRO A 157 -9.18 10.73 -7.67
N ARG A 158 -8.08 10.03 -7.96
CA ARG A 158 -6.83 10.24 -7.22
C ARG A 158 -6.26 11.62 -7.55
N GLU A 159 -6.27 12.52 -6.58
CA GLU A 159 -5.72 13.87 -6.73
C GLU A 159 -4.20 13.88 -6.54
N ALA A 160 -3.55 14.90 -7.09
CA ALA A 160 -2.13 15.11 -6.85
C ALA A 160 -1.86 15.36 -5.36
N VAL A 161 -0.87 14.69 -4.79
CA VAL A 161 -0.42 14.91 -3.43
C VAL A 161 0.60 16.03 -3.41
N ASP A 162 0.34 17.06 -2.61
CA ASP A 162 1.37 17.99 -2.16
C ASP A 162 1.94 17.49 -0.84
N ASP A 163 3.15 16.94 -0.90
CA ASP A 163 3.87 16.44 0.27
C ASP A 163 4.38 17.56 1.20
N GLY A 164 4.31 18.82 0.77
CA GLY A 164 4.83 19.97 1.51
C GLY A 164 6.35 19.89 1.77
N ASP A 165 6.80 20.46 2.89
CA ASP A 165 8.20 20.41 3.33
C ASP A 165 8.50 19.08 4.05
N LEU A 166 8.86 18.08 3.26
CA LEU A 166 9.25 16.76 3.74
C LEU A 166 10.49 16.78 4.64
N ASP A 167 11.40 17.76 4.49
CA ASP A 167 12.58 17.85 5.36
C ASP A 167 12.19 18.37 6.75
N ALA A 168 11.25 19.31 6.83
CA ALA A 168 10.66 19.73 8.09
C ALA A 168 9.88 18.60 8.77
N ALA A 169 9.07 17.86 8.02
CA ALA A 169 8.33 16.71 8.53
C ALA A 169 9.28 15.61 9.06
N ALA A 170 10.36 15.31 8.33
CA ALA A 170 11.38 14.37 8.75
C ALA A 170 12.03 14.80 10.08
N ARG A 171 12.46 16.05 10.18
CA ARG A 171 13.04 16.61 11.42
C ARG A 171 12.08 16.53 12.61
N ALA A 172 10.80 16.84 12.41
CA ALA A 172 9.79 16.82 13.48
C ALA A 172 9.50 15.43 14.03
N THR A 173 9.69 14.39 13.20
CA THR A 173 9.38 13.00 13.55
C THR A 173 10.62 12.14 13.82
N GLY A 174 11.83 12.72 13.72
CA GLY A 174 13.10 12.02 13.88
C GLY A 174 13.47 11.12 12.70
N TRP A 175 12.71 11.17 11.61
CA TRP A 175 13.04 10.49 10.36
C TRP A 175 14.18 11.19 9.66
N LYS A 176 14.90 10.43 8.83
CA LYS A 176 15.92 10.97 7.93
C LYS A 176 15.49 10.70 6.50
N ARG A 177 15.34 11.79 5.75
CA ARG A 177 15.26 11.73 4.31
C ARG A 177 16.68 11.60 3.76
N GLY A 178 16.89 10.57 2.95
CA GLY A 178 18.19 10.32 2.32
C GLY A 178 18.27 11.10 1.02
N GLY A 179 17.82 10.49 -0.06
CA GLY A 179 17.81 11.04 -1.40
C GLY A 179 17.21 10.05 -2.37
N GLU A 180 17.37 10.32 -3.66
CA GLU A 180 16.84 9.44 -4.71
C GLU A 180 17.62 8.13 -4.81
N SER A 181 16.88 7.07 -5.12
CA SER A 181 17.38 5.73 -5.39
C SER A 181 16.49 5.09 -6.46
N GLN A 182 16.75 3.82 -6.79
CA GLN A 182 15.93 3.06 -7.72
C GLN A 182 15.71 1.63 -7.26
N VAL A 183 14.51 1.11 -7.54
CA VAL A 183 14.13 -0.29 -7.35
C VAL A 183 13.36 -0.73 -8.59
N GLN A 184 13.73 -1.86 -9.19
CA GLN A 184 13.15 -2.35 -10.44
C GLN A 184 13.08 -1.28 -11.55
N GLY A 185 14.10 -0.43 -11.65
CA GLY A 185 14.18 0.66 -12.64
C GLY A 185 13.27 1.85 -12.37
N GLN A 186 12.47 1.85 -11.31
CA GLN A 186 11.68 3.01 -10.89
C GLN A 186 12.41 3.86 -9.88
N ARG A 187 12.22 5.18 -9.97
CA ARG A 187 12.74 6.13 -8.98
C ARG A 187 11.96 6.00 -7.68
N CYS A 188 12.69 6.03 -6.58
CA CYS A 188 12.13 6.11 -5.24
C CYS A 188 12.97 7.03 -4.36
N GLU A 189 12.35 7.53 -3.30
CA GLU A 189 12.99 8.34 -2.28
C GLU A 189 13.35 7.46 -1.09
N SER A 190 14.60 7.57 -0.65
CA SER A 190 15.12 6.81 0.48
C SER A 190 14.78 7.50 1.79
N TRP A 191 14.24 6.73 2.73
CA TRP A 191 13.88 7.16 4.06
C TRP A 191 14.51 6.25 5.11
N THR A 192 14.84 6.80 6.28
CA THR A 192 15.26 6.02 7.44
C THR A 192 14.43 6.43 8.64
N ALA A 193 13.71 5.46 9.21
CA ALA A 193 12.91 5.61 10.41
C ALA A 193 13.80 5.85 11.65
N PRO A 194 13.28 6.43 12.73
CA PRO A 194 13.99 6.55 14.00
C PRO A 194 14.47 5.20 14.56
N THR A 195 13.72 4.13 14.27
CA THR A 195 14.05 2.74 14.62
C THR A 195 15.19 2.15 13.79
N GLY A 196 15.60 2.82 12.70
CA GLY A 196 16.67 2.39 11.80
C GLY A 196 16.19 1.64 10.56
N ASP A 197 14.88 1.37 10.42
CA ASP A 197 14.29 0.81 9.21
C ASP A 197 14.52 1.74 8.02
N ARG A 198 14.87 1.16 6.86
CA ARG A 198 15.13 1.91 5.63
C ARG A 198 14.07 1.60 4.60
N TYR A 199 13.45 2.62 4.02
CA TYR A 199 12.44 2.48 2.98
C TYR A 199 12.88 3.15 1.68
N CYS A 200 12.43 2.62 0.55
CA CYS A 200 12.44 3.29 -0.74
C CYS A 200 11.00 3.46 -1.22
N VAL A 201 10.48 4.69 -1.18
CA VAL A 201 9.08 5.00 -1.55
C VAL A 201 9.02 5.54 -2.96
N TRP A 202 8.17 4.97 -3.80
CA TRP A 202 8.04 5.34 -5.21
C TRP A 202 7.71 6.83 -5.37
N THR A 203 8.45 7.53 -6.23
CA THR A 203 8.28 8.98 -6.44
C THR A 203 7.47 9.31 -7.68
N GLY A 204 7.21 8.34 -8.56
CA GLY A 204 6.53 8.56 -9.83
C GLY A 204 5.02 8.80 -9.72
N GLY A 205 4.45 8.55 -8.54
CA GLY A 205 3.00 8.50 -8.31
C GLY A 205 2.36 9.77 -7.74
N THR A 206 3.13 10.83 -7.44
CA THR A 206 2.61 11.99 -6.69
C THR A 206 1.44 12.69 -7.36
N LYS A 207 1.44 12.78 -8.70
CA LYS A 207 0.32 13.36 -9.46
C LYS A 207 -0.95 12.48 -9.48
N TRP A 208 -0.89 11.27 -8.94
CA TRP A 208 -1.98 10.31 -8.88
C TRP A 208 -2.19 9.79 -7.45
N GLY A 209 -2.05 10.63 -6.43
CA GLY A 209 -2.43 10.26 -5.08
C GLY A 209 -1.38 9.52 -4.25
N PHE A 210 -0.19 9.25 -4.79
CA PHE A 210 0.86 8.52 -4.05
C PHE A 210 1.93 9.45 -3.52
N SER A 211 1.92 9.68 -2.22
CA SER A 211 2.96 10.40 -1.50
C SER A 211 4.32 9.72 -1.67
N ARG A 212 5.38 10.55 -1.73
CA ARG A 212 6.77 10.06 -1.64
C ARG A 212 7.33 10.07 -0.22
N ALA A 213 6.52 10.44 0.77
CA ALA A 213 6.90 10.42 2.17
C ALA A 213 7.10 8.98 2.66
N GLY A 214 8.17 8.73 3.44
CA GLY A 214 8.39 7.44 4.11
C GLY A 214 7.65 7.29 5.43
N ILE A 215 7.14 8.39 5.97
CA ILE A 215 6.46 8.44 7.27
C ILE A 215 5.07 7.81 7.09
N ASN A 216 4.79 6.73 7.84
CA ASN A 216 3.55 5.94 7.75
C ASN A 216 3.29 5.32 6.37
N ALA A 217 4.32 5.17 5.53
CA ALA A 217 4.16 4.58 4.20
C ALA A 217 3.92 3.06 4.23
N LEU A 218 4.23 2.40 5.35
CA LEU A 218 4.07 0.97 5.55
C LEU A 218 3.14 0.72 6.75
N ASP A 219 2.15 -0.13 6.56
CA ASP A 219 1.21 -0.54 7.59
C ASP A 219 1.83 -1.57 8.53
N GLY A 220 1.17 -1.82 9.66
CA GLY A 220 1.67 -2.70 10.73
C GLY A 220 1.91 -4.15 10.30
N ASP A 221 1.41 -4.55 9.13
CA ASP A 221 1.53 -5.88 8.57
C ASP A 221 2.56 -5.97 7.42
N GLY A 222 3.28 -4.88 7.14
CA GLY A 222 4.35 -4.81 6.16
C GLY A 222 3.88 -4.51 4.73
N ILE A 223 2.60 -4.21 4.52
CA ILE A 223 2.04 -3.78 3.23
C ILE A 223 2.12 -2.25 3.15
N THR A 224 2.19 -1.71 1.93
CA THR A 224 2.16 -0.26 1.71
C THR A 224 0.79 0.33 2.06
N SER A 225 0.77 1.51 2.67
CA SER A 225 -0.47 2.26 2.90
C SER A 225 -1.11 2.71 1.58
N ASP A 226 -2.43 2.89 1.50
CA ASP A 226 -3.14 3.22 0.24
C ASP A 226 -2.68 4.52 -0.45
N GLY A 227 -2.06 5.43 0.29
CA GLY A 227 -1.53 6.71 -0.19
C GLY A 227 -0.04 6.71 -0.53
N ALA A 228 0.64 5.56 -0.52
CA ALA A 228 2.06 5.45 -0.86
C ALA A 228 2.37 4.09 -1.50
N ILE A 229 3.51 3.97 -2.18
CA ILE A 229 4.02 2.66 -2.65
C ILE A 229 5.46 2.48 -2.16
N VAL A 230 5.66 1.65 -1.15
CA VAL A 230 6.99 1.25 -0.67
C VAL A 230 7.56 0.16 -1.58
N LEU A 231 8.53 0.51 -2.43
CA LEU A 231 9.19 -0.44 -3.34
C LEU A 231 10.19 -1.35 -2.63
N GLN A 232 10.76 -0.89 -1.52
CA GLN A 232 11.66 -1.71 -0.74
C GLN A 232 11.66 -1.25 0.72
N ALA A 233 11.69 -2.20 1.63
CA ALA A 233 11.89 -1.95 3.05
C ALA A 233 12.97 -2.89 3.58
N THR A 234 13.86 -2.40 4.42
CA THR A 234 14.91 -3.19 5.06
C THR A 234 15.03 -2.79 6.52
N PRO A 235 14.68 -3.67 7.47
CA PRO A 235 14.87 -3.40 8.88
C PRO A 235 16.38 -3.38 9.22
N PRO A 236 16.77 -2.78 10.35
CA PRO A 236 18.16 -2.79 10.78
C PRO A 236 18.64 -4.23 11.05
N SER A 237 19.92 -4.51 10.81
CA SER A 237 20.47 -5.88 10.80
C SER A 237 20.29 -6.65 12.11
N THR A 238 20.27 -5.95 13.25
CA THR A 238 20.06 -6.53 14.58
C THR A 238 18.64 -6.30 15.12
N GLY A 239 17.80 -5.56 14.39
CA GLY A 239 16.47 -5.20 14.85
C GLY A 239 15.37 -6.12 14.33
N PHE A 240 14.15 -5.63 14.52
CA PHE A 240 12.91 -6.30 14.20
C PHE A 240 12.11 -5.42 13.26
N GLY A 241 11.60 -5.97 12.16
CA GLY A 241 10.74 -5.22 11.25
C GLY A 241 10.48 -5.96 9.94
N TRP A 242 9.64 -5.35 9.11
CA TRP A 242 9.26 -5.90 7.82
C TRP A 242 10.34 -5.63 6.77
N ALA A 243 10.82 -6.69 6.13
CA ALA A 243 11.54 -6.60 4.87
C ALA A 243 10.54 -6.74 3.72
N VAL A 244 10.56 -5.76 2.83
CA VAL A 244 9.74 -5.72 1.61
C VAL A 244 10.71 -5.72 0.43
N GLN A 245 10.53 -6.68 -0.47
CA GLN A 245 11.29 -6.79 -1.70
C GLN A 245 10.32 -6.74 -2.87
N THR A 246 10.53 -5.78 -3.78
CA THR A 246 9.81 -5.77 -5.05
C THR A 246 10.44 -6.75 -6.03
N ASP A 247 9.64 -7.72 -6.46
CA ASP A 247 10.00 -8.74 -7.44
C ASP A 247 9.75 -8.22 -8.87
N SER A 248 8.67 -7.46 -9.08
CA SER A 248 8.30 -6.84 -10.34
C SER A 248 7.60 -5.50 -10.10
N PHE A 249 7.89 -4.50 -10.94
CA PHE A 249 7.15 -3.24 -10.95
C PHE A 249 7.07 -2.65 -12.36
N THR A 250 5.86 -2.37 -12.84
CA THR A 250 5.66 -1.76 -14.15
C THR A 250 4.67 -0.61 -14.08
N VAL A 251 4.91 0.42 -14.90
CA VAL A 251 4.05 1.61 -15.04
C VAL A 251 3.74 1.79 -16.52
N GLY A 252 2.47 1.93 -16.86
CA GLY A 252 1.99 2.17 -18.23
C GLY A 252 1.91 0.92 -19.10
N LYS A 253 2.23 -0.27 -18.58
CA LYS A 253 1.94 -1.53 -19.25
C LYS A 253 0.45 -1.83 -19.08
N ALA A 254 -0.21 -2.31 -20.14
CA ALA A 254 -1.61 -2.73 -20.04
C ALA A 254 -1.79 -3.77 -18.92
N ALA A 255 -2.82 -3.57 -18.09
CA ALA A 255 -3.17 -4.53 -17.06
C ALA A 255 -3.61 -5.86 -17.67
N ASP A 256 -3.35 -6.93 -16.93
CA ASP A 256 -4.03 -8.19 -17.18
C ASP A 256 -5.46 -8.08 -16.62
N GLU A 257 -6.46 -8.05 -17.50
CA GLU A 257 -7.87 -7.92 -17.12
C GLU A 257 -8.33 -8.98 -16.12
N SER A 258 -7.69 -10.16 -16.08
CA SER A 258 -8.01 -11.21 -15.12
C SER A 258 -7.73 -10.82 -13.68
N THR A 259 -6.87 -9.83 -13.42
CA THR A 259 -6.59 -9.33 -12.07
C THR A 259 -7.82 -8.67 -11.45
N PHE A 260 -8.70 -8.06 -12.26
CA PHE A 260 -9.91 -7.39 -11.79
C PHE A 260 -11.15 -8.29 -11.82
N ALA A 261 -11.00 -9.56 -12.21
CA ALA A 261 -12.11 -10.49 -12.26
C ALA A 261 -12.31 -11.17 -10.90
N VAL A 262 -13.56 -11.18 -10.42
CA VAL A 262 -13.94 -12.05 -9.30
C VAL A 262 -13.70 -13.51 -9.73
N PRO A 263 -12.97 -14.32 -8.94
CA PRO A 263 -12.67 -15.70 -9.30
C PRO A 263 -13.92 -16.52 -9.62
N SER A 264 -13.83 -17.34 -10.67
CA SER A 264 -14.94 -18.20 -11.09
C SER A 264 -15.35 -19.14 -9.97
N GLY A 265 -16.63 -19.13 -9.60
CA GLY A 265 -17.16 -19.96 -8.52
C GLY A 265 -17.05 -19.35 -7.12
N ALA A 266 -16.54 -18.12 -6.98
CA ALA A 266 -16.65 -17.37 -5.74
C ALA A 266 -18.12 -17.16 -5.35
N ARG A 267 -18.44 -17.43 -4.09
CA ARG A 267 -19.76 -17.17 -3.50
C ARG A 267 -19.71 -15.84 -2.79
N ILE A 268 -20.29 -14.83 -3.41
CA ILE A 268 -20.28 -13.45 -2.91
C ILE A 268 -21.59 -13.14 -2.20
N ALA A 269 -21.49 -12.72 -0.94
CA ALA A 269 -22.60 -12.16 -0.17
C ALA A 269 -22.54 -10.63 -0.20
N ALA A 270 -23.67 -9.95 -0.06
CA ALA A 270 -23.64 -8.52 0.26
C ALA A 270 -23.13 -8.34 1.69
N SER A 271 -22.27 -7.36 1.93
CA SER A 271 -21.89 -6.99 3.30
C SER A 271 -23.04 -6.19 3.93
N ASP A 272 -23.39 -6.52 5.18
CA ASP A 272 -24.41 -5.81 5.96
C ASP A 272 -23.98 -4.40 6.38
#